data_AF-A0A147IUP8-F1
#
_entry.id   AF-A0A147IUP8-F1
#
_cell.length_a   1.000
_cell.length_b   1.000
_cell.length_c   1.000
_cell.angle_alpha   90.00
_cell.angle_beta   90.00
_cell.angle_gamma   90.00
#
_symmetry.space_group_name_H-M   'P 1'
#
loop_
_entity.id
_entity.type
_entity.pdbx_description
1 polymer ?
#
loop_
_entity_poly.entity_id
_entity_poly.type
_entity_poly.pdbx_seq_one_letter_code
_entity_poly.pdbx_strand_id
1 'polypeptide(L)'
;MNCDLQLLHWPAEDRASFAHFTSVMADVQARIQAISGVGGGVPVPRPPRVPTPRECAAMVLRHRRDMRDFIGVDGDMFGDPAWQIALAAFQAEAPMSDAALLETAHLSPTGTLGARWIRLLVQRDWIERNAEGDLLATDKMVAILSGYFART
;
A
#
# COMPACT_ATOMS: atom_id res chain seq x y z
N MET A 1 7.64 -11.44 8.84
CA MET A 1 6.61 -10.68 8.08
C MET A 1 7.00 -9.21 7.99
N ASN A 2 8.08 -8.87 7.27
CA ASN A 2 8.50 -7.47 7.08
C ASN A 2 9.16 -7.24 5.71
N CYS A 3 9.64 -8.30 5.05
CA CYS A 3 10.24 -8.20 3.71
C CYS A 3 9.23 -7.85 2.61
N ASP A 4 7.99 -8.38 2.64
CA ASP A 4 7.03 -8.18 1.53
C ASP A 4 6.59 -6.72 1.40
N LEU A 5 6.40 -6.02 2.52
CA LEU A 5 6.08 -4.57 2.52
C LEU A 5 7.29 -3.72 2.12
N GLN A 6 8.50 -4.11 2.53
CA GLN A 6 9.72 -3.41 2.11
C GLN A 6 9.96 -3.50 0.60
N LEU A 7 9.61 -4.65 -0.01
CA LEU A 7 9.73 -4.84 -1.45
C LEU A 7 8.82 -3.90 -2.23
N LEU A 8 7.64 -3.50 -1.72
CA LEU A 8 6.77 -2.52 -2.40
C LEU A 8 7.48 -1.18 -2.65
N HIS A 9 8.46 -0.85 -1.83
CA HIS A 9 9.31 0.34 -1.95
C HIS A 9 10.65 0.06 -2.62
N TRP A 10 10.79 -1.01 -3.41
CA TRP A 10 11.97 -1.30 -4.25
C TRP A 10 11.66 -1.03 -5.73
N PRO A 11 12.61 -0.54 -6.54
CA PRO A 11 12.40 -0.41 -7.98
C PRO A 11 11.98 -1.74 -8.60
N ALA A 12 11.16 -1.70 -9.65
CA ALA A 12 10.58 -2.91 -10.25
C ALA A 12 11.66 -3.92 -10.70
N GLU A 13 12.77 -3.43 -11.23
CA GLU A 13 13.92 -4.25 -11.66
C GLU A 13 14.62 -4.93 -10.47
N ASP A 14 14.80 -4.22 -9.35
CA ASP A 14 15.41 -4.77 -8.14
C ASP A 14 14.48 -5.80 -7.48
N ARG A 15 13.14 -5.55 -7.48
CA ARG A 15 12.14 -6.55 -7.03
C ARG A 15 12.17 -7.82 -7.86
N ALA A 16 12.18 -7.69 -9.18
CA ALA A 16 12.21 -8.83 -10.09
C ALA A 16 13.50 -9.65 -9.92
N SER A 17 14.63 -8.96 -9.72
CA SER A 17 15.91 -9.59 -9.43
C SER A 17 15.89 -10.37 -8.11
N PHE A 18 15.24 -9.83 -7.08
CA PHE A 18 15.04 -10.51 -5.79
C PHE A 18 14.14 -11.75 -5.92
N ALA A 19 13.01 -11.64 -6.62
CA ALA A 19 12.11 -12.77 -6.85
C ALA A 19 12.77 -13.90 -7.66
N HIS A 20 13.60 -13.55 -8.64
CA HIS A 20 14.38 -14.53 -9.39
C HIS A 20 15.41 -15.24 -8.50
N PHE A 21 16.15 -14.48 -7.68
CA PHE A 21 17.13 -15.04 -6.76
C PHE A 21 16.49 -16.02 -5.75
N THR A 22 15.34 -15.67 -5.16
CA THR A 22 14.66 -16.55 -4.21
C THR A 22 14.18 -17.84 -4.88
N SER A 23 13.69 -17.78 -6.12
CA SER A 23 13.35 -18.96 -6.91
C SER A 23 14.56 -19.87 -7.14
N VAL A 24 15.70 -19.31 -7.56
CA VAL A 24 16.93 -20.10 -7.81
C VAL A 24 17.46 -20.72 -6.51
N MET A 25 17.39 -19.99 -5.39
CA MET A 25 17.82 -20.53 -4.09
C MET A 25 16.91 -21.67 -3.61
N ALA A 26 15.60 -21.62 -3.88
CA ALA A 26 14.68 -22.71 -3.58
C ALA A 26 15.02 -23.97 -4.40
N ASP A 27 15.32 -23.81 -5.69
CA ASP A 27 15.75 -24.91 -6.56
C ASP A 27 17.08 -25.51 -6.10
N VAL A 28 18.05 -24.68 -5.73
CA VAL A 28 19.34 -25.12 -5.18
C VAL A 28 19.13 -25.90 -3.88
N GLN A 29 18.28 -25.42 -2.98
CA GLN A 29 17.96 -26.09 -1.73
C GLN A 29 17.29 -27.46 -1.96
N ALA A 30 16.34 -27.53 -2.90
CA ALA A 30 15.69 -28.79 -3.28
C ALA A 30 16.70 -29.80 -3.86
N ARG A 31 17.64 -29.33 -4.70
CA ARG A 31 18.71 -30.18 -5.25
C ARG A 31 19.68 -30.67 -4.18
N ILE A 32 20.06 -29.81 -3.24
CA ILE A 32 20.93 -30.20 -2.11
C ILE A 32 20.24 -31.29 -1.26
N GLN A 33 18.95 -31.15 -0.98
CA GLN A 33 18.18 -32.16 -0.24
C GLN A 33 18.07 -33.49 -1.01
N ALA A 34 17.95 -33.44 -2.34
CA ALA A 34 17.88 -34.63 -3.18
C ALA A 34 19.23 -35.37 -3.36
N ILE A 35 20.36 -34.70 -3.13
CA ILE A 35 21.72 -35.20 -3.44
C ILE A 35 22.53 -35.53 -2.16
N SER A 36 21.88 -35.66 -0.98
CA SER A 36 22.57 -35.95 0.29
C SER A 36 23.49 -37.19 0.17
N GLY A 37 24.79 -36.96 -0.04
CA GLY A 37 25.81 -37.99 -0.27
C GLY A 37 26.93 -37.65 -1.28
N VAL A 38 26.78 -36.65 -2.15
CA VAL A 38 27.83 -36.33 -3.16
C VAL A 38 28.52 -35.01 -2.83
N GLY A 39 29.81 -35.07 -2.49
CA GLY A 39 30.69 -33.94 -2.18
C GLY A 39 31.08 -33.09 -3.39
N GLY A 40 30.09 -32.50 -4.07
CA GLY A 40 30.30 -31.48 -5.10
C GLY A 40 29.73 -30.15 -4.64
N GLY A 41 30.57 -29.13 -4.50
CA GLY A 41 30.14 -27.78 -4.11
C GLY A 41 29.14 -27.22 -5.12
N VAL A 42 27.93 -26.91 -4.68
CA VAL A 42 26.91 -26.27 -5.52
C VAL A 42 27.25 -24.77 -5.64
N PRO A 43 27.33 -24.19 -6.85
CA PRO A 43 27.50 -22.75 -7.01
C PRO A 43 26.32 -22.02 -6.38
N VAL A 44 26.59 -21.22 -5.34
CA VAL A 44 25.58 -20.36 -4.71
C VAL A 44 25.52 -19.04 -5.50
N PRO A 45 24.37 -18.67 -6.08
CA PRO A 45 24.20 -17.37 -6.73
C PRO A 45 24.49 -16.23 -5.75
N ARG A 46 25.02 -15.11 -6.25
CA ARG A 46 25.16 -13.91 -5.41
C ARG A 46 23.79 -13.27 -5.16
N PRO A 47 23.53 -12.79 -3.93
CA PRO A 47 22.29 -12.08 -3.65
C PRO A 47 22.22 -10.78 -4.47
N PRO A 48 21.02 -10.37 -4.91
CA PRO A 48 20.83 -9.12 -5.63
C PRO A 48 21.11 -7.92 -4.71
N ARG A 49 21.41 -6.79 -5.34
CA ARG A 49 21.66 -5.53 -4.65
C ARG A 49 20.39 -5.08 -3.89
N VAL A 50 20.58 -4.64 -2.66
CA VAL A 50 19.54 -3.95 -1.88
C VAL A 50 19.57 -2.46 -2.24
N PRO A 51 18.47 -1.86 -2.72
CA PRO A 51 18.38 -0.42 -2.97
C PRO A 51 18.63 0.41 -1.70
N THR A 52 19.28 1.55 -1.86
CA THR A 52 19.52 2.48 -0.76
C THR A 52 18.22 3.19 -0.34
N PRO A 53 18.10 3.67 0.91
CA PRO A 53 16.93 4.44 1.35
C PRO A 53 16.61 5.66 0.47
N ARG A 54 17.63 6.27 -0.15
CA ARG A 54 17.46 7.41 -1.07
C ARG A 54 16.80 6.98 -2.38
N GLU A 55 17.18 5.83 -2.93
CA GLU A 55 16.55 5.27 -4.13
C GLU A 55 15.10 4.85 -3.85
N CYS A 56 14.84 4.26 -2.67
CA CYS A 56 13.49 3.95 -2.23
C CYS A 56 12.63 5.23 -2.12
N ALA A 57 13.16 6.30 -1.50
CA ALA A 57 12.48 7.58 -1.39
C ALA A 57 12.16 8.21 -2.76
N ALA A 58 13.12 8.17 -3.70
CA ALA A 58 12.93 8.72 -5.05
C ALA A 58 11.78 8.03 -5.80
N MET A 59 11.67 6.71 -5.66
CA MET A 59 10.56 5.95 -6.23
C MET A 59 9.23 6.23 -5.54
N VAL A 60 9.19 6.36 -4.21
CA VAL A 60 7.96 6.74 -3.49
C VAL A 60 7.47 8.11 -3.99
N LEU A 61 8.38 9.06 -4.19
CA LEU A 61 8.04 10.38 -4.76
C LEU A 61 7.54 10.27 -6.20
N ARG A 62 8.19 9.47 -7.04
CA ARG A 62 7.74 9.21 -8.42
C ARG A 62 6.33 8.61 -8.42
N HIS A 63 6.09 7.58 -7.63
CA HIS A 63 4.79 6.93 -7.52
C HIS A 63 3.70 7.91 -7.07
N ARG A 64 3.98 8.76 -6.06
CA ARG A 64 3.05 9.81 -5.63
C ARG A 64 2.73 10.82 -6.74
N ARG A 65 3.71 11.17 -7.58
CA ARG A 65 3.49 12.03 -8.75
C ARG A 65 2.62 11.34 -9.79
N ASP A 66 2.95 10.11 -10.16
CA ASP A 66 2.21 9.33 -11.15
C ASP A 66 0.73 9.14 -10.70
N MET A 67 0.49 8.93 -9.41
CA MET A 67 -0.86 8.86 -8.84
C MET A 67 -1.58 10.21 -8.88
N ARG A 68 -0.89 11.31 -8.54
CA ARG A 68 -1.49 12.64 -8.67
C ARG A 68 -1.94 12.93 -10.10
N ASP A 69 -1.15 12.53 -11.10
CA ASP A 69 -1.50 12.72 -12.51
C ASP A 69 -2.69 11.82 -12.93
N PHE A 70 -2.82 10.63 -12.34
CA PHE A 70 -3.95 9.72 -12.58
C PHE A 70 -5.27 10.22 -11.98
N ILE A 71 -5.26 10.69 -10.73
CA ILE A 71 -6.46 11.12 -9.99
C ILE A 71 -6.83 12.59 -10.27
N GLY A 72 -5.88 13.38 -10.78
CA GLY A 72 -6.09 14.77 -11.12
C GLY A 72 -6.34 15.63 -9.88
N VAL A 73 -7.52 16.27 -9.84
CA VAL A 73 -7.88 17.29 -8.83
C VAL A 73 -7.93 16.77 -7.39
N ASP A 74 -8.03 15.45 -7.19
CA ASP A 74 -8.11 14.82 -5.88
C ASP A 74 -6.77 14.19 -5.43
N GLY A 75 -5.65 14.54 -6.08
CA GLY A 75 -4.33 13.99 -5.71
C GLY A 75 -3.90 14.25 -4.27
N ASP A 76 -4.47 15.26 -3.60
CA ASP A 76 -4.21 15.52 -2.17
C ASP A 76 -4.89 14.51 -1.24
N MET A 77 -5.89 13.74 -1.72
CA MET A 77 -6.57 12.68 -0.95
C MET A 77 -5.72 11.41 -0.81
N PHE A 78 -4.66 11.29 -1.60
CA PHE A 78 -3.67 10.20 -1.52
C PHE A 78 -2.52 10.49 -0.53
N GLY A 79 -2.60 11.62 0.18
CA GLY A 79 -1.71 11.93 1.30
C GLY A 79 -2.26 11.45 2.63
N ASP A 80 -1.37 11.14 3.58
CA ASP A 80 -1.77 10.94 4.97
C ASP A 80 -2.21 12.26 5.60
N PRO A 81 -3.27 12.27 6.42
CA PRO A 81 -4.10 11.14 6.85
C PRO A 81 -5.37 10.90 6.01
N ALA A 82 -5.63 11.67 4.95
CA ALA A 82 -6.83 11.52 4.12
C ALA A 82 -6.96 10.10 3.54
N TRP A 83 -5.83 9.58 3.06
CA TRP A 83 -5.74 8.24 2.48
C TRP A 83 -6.11 7.15 3.49
N GLN A 84 -5.68 7.28 4.74
CA GLN A 84 -5.98 6.31 5.80
C GLN A 84 -7.47 6.27 6.12
N ILE A 85 -8.11 7.44 6.18
CA ILE A 85 -9.56 7.56 6.42
C ILE A 85 -10.35 6.97 5.24
N ALA A 86 -9.93 7.25 4.00
CA ALA A 86 -10.56 6.70 2.81
C ALA A 86 -10.45 5.16 2.76
N LEU A 87 -9.28 4.61 3.08
CA LEU A 87 -9.08 3.16 3.17
C LEU A 87 -9.93 2.53 4.27
N ALA A 88 -10.02 3.16 5.44
CA ALA A 88 -10.87 2.69 6.53
C ALA A 88 -12.35 2.65 6.13
N ALA A 89 -12.85 3.71 5.48
CA ALA A 89 -14.22 3.78 4.99
C ALA A 89 -14.51 2.73 3.90
N PHE A 90 -13.55 2.51 2.99
CA PHE A 90 -13.67 1.50 1.94
C PHE A 90 -13.66 0.07 2.48
N GLN A 91 -12.79 -0.22 3.46
CA GLN A 91 -12.69 -1.53 4.09
C GLN A 91 -13.90 -1.87 4.96
N ALA A 92 -14.58 -0.87 5.52
CA ALA A 92 -15.72 -1.08 6.40
C ALA A 92 -16.95 -1.62 5.67
N GLU A 93 -17.12 -1.30 4.38
CA GLU A 93 -18.28 -1.66 3.54
C GLU A 93 -19.67 -1.31 4.16
N ALA A 94 -19.68 -0.51 5.23
CA ALA A 94 -20.85 -0.14 6.00
C ALA A 94 -20.67 1.27 6.60
N PRO A 95 -21.78 1.97 6.91
CA PRO A 95 -21.71 3.28 7.57
C PRO A 95 -21.03 3.21 8.94
N MET A 96 -20.22 4.23 9.24
CA MET A 96 -19.49 4.35 10.51
C MET A 96 -19.61 5.74 11.10
N SER A 97 -19.71 5.85 12.42
CA SER A 97 -19.58 7.14 13.10
C SER A 97 -18.18 7.75 12.89
N ASP A 98 -18.07 9.08 13.00
CA ASP A 98 -16.78 9.79 12.88
C ASP A 98 -15.70 9.20 13.79
N ALA A 99 -16.05 8.88 15.04
CA ALA A 99 -15.11 8.34 16.01
C ALA A 99 -14.62 6.94 15.59
N ALA A 100 -15.53 6.06 15.21
CA ALA A 100 -15.18 4.70 14.79
C ALA A 100 -14.33 4.71 13.52
N LEU A 101 -14.67 5.56 12.54
CA LEU A 101 -13.89 5.69 11.31
C LEU A 101 -12.46 6.20 11.58
N LEU A 102 -12.31 7.21 12.44
CA LEU A 102 -10.99 7.71 12.82
C LEU A 102 -10.17 6.68 13.58
N GLU A 103 -10.78 5.90 14.46
CA GLU A 103 -10.11 4.81 15.17
C GLU A 103 -9.61 3.72 14.22
N THR A 104 -10.42 3.31 13.25
CA THR A 104 -10.01 2.37 12.20
C THR A 104 -8.88 2.92 11.34
N ALA A 105 -8.88 4.24 11.09
CA ALA A 105 -7.78 4.93 10.41
C ALA A 105 -6.54 5.17 11.31
N HIS A 106 -6.53 4.65 12.55
CA HIS A 106 -5.46 4.86 13.54
C HIS A 106 -5.20 6.33 13.90
N LEU A 107 -6.26 7.15 13.88
CA LEU A 107 -6.25 8.56 14.25
C LEU A 107 -6.97 8.76 15.59
N SER A 108 -6.66 9.88 16.26
CA SER A 108 -7.37 10.25 17.47
C SER A 108 -8.83 10.65 17.13
N PRO A 109 -9.83 9.99 17.73
CA PRO A 109 -11.25 10.30 17.47
C PRO A 109 -11.68 11.67 18.02
N THR A 110 -10.93 12.22 18.97
CA THR A 110 -11.19 13.55 19.57
C THR A 110 -10.29 14.65 18.99
N GLY A 111 -9.40 14.32 18.06
CA GLY A 111 -8.46 15.25 17.46
C GLY A 111 -9.10 16.17 16.41
N THR A 112 -8.68 17.44 16.38
CA THR A 112 -9.14 18.42 15.38
C THR A 112 -8.66 18.11 13.96
N LEU A 113 -7.54 17.39 13.83
CA LEU A 113 -6.97 16.98 12.55
C LEU A 113 -7.87 15.98 11.82
N GLY A 114 -8.34 14.94 12.50
CA GLY A 114 -9.25 13.94 11.92
C GLY A 114 -10.55 14.57 11.42
N ALA A 115 -11.18 15.39 12.27
CA ALA A 115 -12.39 16.13 11.92
C ALA A 115 -12.20 17.12 10.74
N ARG A 116 -10.99 17.66 10.56
CA ARG A 116 -10.67 18.50 9.39
C ARG A 116 -10.62 17.66 8.11
N TRP A 117 -10.01 16.50 8.16
CA TRP A 117 -9.89 15.62 6.98
C TRP A 117 -11.20 14.95 6.60
N ILE A 118 -12.02 14.52 7.57
CA ILE A 118 -13.39 14.06 7.31
C ILE A 118 -14.17 15.14 6.56
N ARG A 119 -14.14 16.39 7.03
CA ARG A 119 -14.82 17.49 6.35
C ARG A 119 -14.33 17.69 4.91
N LEU A 120 -13.02 17.56 4.67
CA LEU A 120 -12.47 17.70 3.34
C LEU A 120 -12.87 16.53 2.43
N LEU A 121 -12.87 15.29 2.94
CA LEU A 121 -13.32 14.10 2.20
C LEU A 121 -14.81 14.19 1.84
N VAL A 122 -15.64 14.70 2.74
CA VAL A 122 -17.06 15.00 2.45
C VAL A 122 -17.18 16.09 1.38
N GLN A 123 -16.44 17.19 1.51
CA GLN A 123 -16.46 18.28 0.50
C GLN A 123 -15.97 17.84 -0.88
N ARG A 124 -15.12 16.82 -0.95
CA ARG A 124 -14.59 16.25 -2.19
C ARG A 124 -15.41 15.08 -2.72
N ASP A 125 -16.52 14.74 -2.07
CA ASP A 125 -17.39 13.64 -2.48
C ASP A 125 -16.67 12.28 -2.44
N TRP A 126 -15.84 12.06 -1.42
CA TRP A 126 -15.19 10.76 -1.18
C TRP A 126 -15.98 9.93 -0.18
N ILE A 127 -16.46 10.58 0.87
CA ILE A 127 -17.36 10.00 1.86
C ILE A 127 -18.59 10.88 1.99
N GLU A 128 -19.73 10.30 2.32
CA GLU A 128 -20.97 11.04 2.54
C GLU A 128 -21.59 10.70 3.90
N ARG A 129 -22.46 11.58 4.39
CA ARG A 129 -23.22 11.34 5.63
C ARG A 129 -24.61 10.83 5.29
N ASN A 130 -25.01 9.73 5.91
CA ASN A 130 -26.39 9.24 5.84
C ASN A 130 -27.34 10.05 6.75
N ALA A 131 -28.62 9.65 6.81
CA ALA A 131 -29.64 10.32 7.61
C ALA A 131 -29.37 10.24 9.13
N GLU A 132 -28.66 9.18 9.56
CA GLU A 132 -28.26 8.92 10.93
C GLU A 132 -27.00 9.71 11.34
N GLY A 133 -26.34 10.35 10.38
CA GLY A 133 -25.12 11.14 10.58
C GLY A 133 -23.82 10.34 10.45
N ASP A 134 -23.90 9.04 10.16
CA ASP A 134 -22.77 8.16 9.94
C ASP A 134 -22.16 8.36 8.54
N LEU A 135 -20.86 8.12 8.44
CA LEU A 135 -20.04 8.27 7.24
C LEU A 135 -20.00 6.97 6.44
N LEU A 136 -20.22 7.06 5.14
CA LEU A 136 -20.09 5.95 4.21
C LEU A 136 -19.25 6.31 2.98
N ALA A 137 -18.69 5.29 2.35
CA ALA A 137 -17.96 5.39 1.10
C ALA A 137 -18.89 5.77 -0.06
N THR A 138 -18.57 6.83 -0.80
CA THR A 138 -19.30 7.16 -2.04
C THR A 138 -18.92 6.22 -3.18
N ASP A 139 -19.78 6.11 -4.20
CA ASP A 139 -19.47 5.39 -5.45
C ASP A 139 -18.21 5.92 -6.12
N LYS A 140 -17.96 7.23 -6.03
CA LYS A 140 -16.74 7.87 -6.55
C LYS A 140 -15.49 7.30 -5.87
N MET A 141 -15.48 7.28 -4.52
CA MET A 141 -14.34 6.75 -3.78
C MET A 141 -14.17 5.25 -4.04
N VAL A 142 -15.27 4.48 -4.08
CA VAL A 142 -15.23 3.06 -4.42
C VAL A 142 -14.60 2.84 -5.80
N ALA A 143 -15.04 3.57 -6.83
CA ALA A 143 -14.49 3.46 -8.18
C ALA A 143 -12.98 3.81 -8.24
N ILE A 144 -12.56 4.87 -7.55
CA ILE A 144 -11.15 5.27 -7.47
C ILE A 144 -10.31 4.19 -6.78
N LEU A 145 -10.75 3.68 -5.64
CA LEU A 145 -10.02 2.69 -4.85
C LEU A 145 -9.99 1.32 -5.53
N SER A 146 -11.11 0.86 -6.08
CA SER A 146 -11.14 -0.35 -6.90
C SER A 146 -10.21 -0.23 -8.11
N GLY A 147 -10.18 0.92 -8.78
CA GLY A 147 -9.26 1.19 -9.88
C GLY A 147 -7.79 1.22 -9.45
N TYR A 148 -7.51 1.74 -8.25
CA TYR A 148 -6.17 1.74 -7.66
C TYR A 148 -5.68 0.31 -7.41
N PHE A 149 -6.48 -0.51 -6.73
CA PHE A 149 -6.10 -1.89 -6.38
C PHE A 149 -6.13 -2.87 -7.56
N ALA A 150 -6.89 -2.58 -8.62
CA ALA A 150 -6.89 -3.41 -9.83
C ALA A 150 -5.64 -3.22 -10.71
N ARG A 151 -4.86 -2.15 -10.49
CA ARG A 151 -3.66 -1.81 -11.28
C ARG A 151 -2.34 -2.16 -10.59
N THR A 152 -2.37 -2.42 -9.30
CA THR A 152 -1.22 -2.89 -8.49
C THR A 152 -1.10 -4.40 -8.55
#